data_AF-A0A7W0PR90-F1
#
_entry.id   AF-A0A7W0PR90-F1
#
_cell.length_a   1.000
_cell.length_b   1.000
_cell.length_c   1.000
_cell.angle_alpha   90.00
_cell.angle_beta   90.00
_cell.angle_gamma   90.00
#
_symmetry.space_group_name_H-M   'P 1'
#
loop_
_entity.id
_entity.type
_entity.pdbx_description
1 polymer ?
#
loop_
_entity_poly.entity_id
_entity_poly.type
_entity_poly.pdbx_seq_one_letter_code
_entity_poly.pdbx_strand_id
1 'polypeptide(L)'
;MSTPGSSLTAPDEIDVRSLLESIRSAIANGDVNQARLCANRMLEDDALALLEDLEPVELSRLFTFLGDEVLAVLLARLDDRDAARILTRMSAA
;
A
#
# COMPACT_ATOMS: atom_id res chain seq x y z
N MET A 1 15.40 -11.68 36.53
CA MET A 1 14.24 -11.91 35.66
C MET A 1 14.15 -10.75 34.68
N SER A 2 14.05 -11.08 33.40
CA SER A 2 13.88 -10.25 32.17
C SER A 2 12.82 -9.15 32.35
N THR A 3 12.79 -7.97 31.71
CA THR A 3 13.52 -7.34 30.59
C THR A 3 13.21 -5.82 30.65
N PRO A 4 13.99 -4.95 29.97
CA PRO A 4 14.04 -3.50 30.16
C PRO A 4 12.86 -2.74 29.50
N GLY A 5 12.73 -1.47 29.87
CA GLY A 5 11.70 -0.55 29.41
C GLY A 5 11.63 -0.45 27.89
N SER A 6 10.40 -0.59 27.38
CA SER A 6 10.07 -0.29 25.99
C SER A 6 10.39 1.17 25.69
N SER A 7 11.34 1.37 24.78
CA SER A 7 11.68 2.64 24.19
C SER A 7 10.43 3.37 23.70
N LEU A 8 10.37 4.67 23.97
CA LEU A 8 9.51 5.62 23.27
C LEU A 8 9.82 5.50 21.76
N THR A 9 8.93 4.89 21.00
CA THR A 9 8.93 5.00 19.53
C THR A 9 8.52 6.43 19.18
N ALA A 10 9.33 7.10 18.38
CA ALA A 10 9.07 8.45 17.90
C ALA A 10 7.69 8.54 17.19
N PRO A 11 6.86 9.56 17.45
CA PRO A 11 5.50 9.65 16.93
C PRO A 11 5.39 10.13 15.47
N ASP A 12 6.47 10.15 14.69
CA ASP A 12 6.51 10.78 13.36
C ASP A 12 7.00 9.87 12.22
N GLU A 13 7.20 8.58 12.50
CA GLU A 13 7.17 7.57 11.44
C GLU A 13 5.75 7.01 11.43
N ILE A 14 4.91 7.49 10.53
CA ILE A 14 3.75 6.69 10.12
C ILE A 14 4.38 5.42 9.54
N ASP A 15 4.46 4.40 10.39
CA ASP A 15 5.22 3.19 10.13
C ASP A 15 4.69 2.61 8.82
N VAL A 16 5.51 2.62 7.78
CA VAL A 16 5.21 2.07 6.44
C VAL A 16 4.60 0.67 6.58
N ARG A 17 5.02 -0.10 7.61
CA ARG A 17 4.42 -1.40 7.94
C ARG A 17 3.00 -1.30 8.50
N SER A 18 2.70 -0.32 9.34
CA SER A 18 1.31 -0.06 9.77
C SER A 18 0.41 0.34 8.60
N LEU A 19 0.92 1.07 7.62
CA LEU A 19 0.17 1.41 6.42
C LEU A 19 -0.10 0.17 5.55
N LEU A 20 0.91 -0.68 5.31
CA LEU A 20 0.72 -1.94 4.59
C LEU A 20 -0.24 -2.88 5.31
N GLU A 21 -0.12 -3.02 6.63
CA GLU A 21 -1.04 -3.84 7.42
C GLU A 21 -2.48 -3.31 7.34
N SER A 22 -2.65 -1.98 7.34
CA SER A 22 -3.96 -1.34 7.16
C SER A 22 -4.53 -1.59 5.76
N ILE A 23 -3.70 -1.52 4.70
CA ILE A 23 -4.09 -1.86 3.33
C ILE A 23 -4.54 -3.32 3.25
N ARG A 24 -3.74 -4.25 3.76
CA ARG A 24 -4.05 -5.69 3.75
C ARG A 24 -5.32 -5.99 4.52
N SER A 25 -5.49 -5.38 5.70
CA SER A 25 -6.70 -5.52 6.50
C SER A 25 -7.92 -4.95 5.79
N ALA A 26 -7.83 -3.76 5.18
CA ALA A 26 -8.91 -3.18 4.40
C ALA A 26 -9.29 -4.08 3.21
N ILE A 27 -8.29 -4.64 2.51
CA ILE A 27 -8.52 -5.57 1.41
C ILE A 27 -9.21 -6.86 1.89
N ALA A 28 -8.75 -7.42 3.01
CA ALA A 28 -9.32 -8.64 3.58
C ALA A 28 -10.76 -8.45 4.07
N ASN A 29 -11.08 -7.27 4.62
CA ASN A 29 -12.42 -6.92 5.08
C ASN A 29 -13.33 -6.37 3.95
N GLY A 30 -12.80 -6.15 2.74
CA GLY A 30 -13.52 -5.53 1.63
C GLY A 30 -13.90 -4.07 1.88
N ASP A 31 -13.16 -3.38 2.76
CA ASP A 31 -13.42 -1.98 3.11
C ASP A 31 -12.78 -1.05 2.08
N VAL A 32 -13.56 -0.73 1.05
CA VAL A 32 -13.16 0.14 -0.06
C VAL A 32 -12.76 1.54 0.41
N ASN A 33 -13.46 2.09 1.42
CA ASN A 33 -13.18 3.44 1.90
C ASN A 33 -11.81 3.48 2.60
N GLN A 34 -11.53 2.50 3.45
CA GLN A 34 -10.23 2.39 4.11
C GLN A 34 -9.10 2.09 3.12
N ALA A 35 -9.33 1.20 2.15
CA ALA A 35 -8.34 0.92 1.10
C ALA A 35 -7.99 2.19 0.30
N ARG A 36 -8.99 3.01 -0.04
CA ARG A 36 -8.79 4.30 -0.71
C ARG A 36 -8.04 5.31 0.15
N LEU A 37 -8.36 5.43 1.44
CA LEU A 37 -7.66 6.33 2.35
C LEU A 37 -6.18 5.93 2.50
N CYS A 38 -5.92 4.63 2.68
CA CYS A 38 -4.56 4.12 2.81
C CYS A 38 -3.77 4.28 1.51
N ALA A 39 -4.38 4.02 0.35
CA ALA A 39 -3.74 4.23 -0.93
C ALA A 39 -3.44 5.72 -1.20
N ASN A 40 -4.34 6.64 -0.84
CA ASN A 40 -4.06 8.08 -0.97
C ASN A 40 -2.87 8.49 -0.09
N ARG A 41 -2.81 7.97 1.14
CA ARG A 41 -1.66 8.22 2.03
C ARG A 41 -0.37 7.62 1.48
N MET A 42 -0.45 6.46 0.83
CA MET A 42 0.66 5.84 0.10
C MET A 42 1.14 6.70 -1.08
N LEU A 43 0.25 7.45 -1.76
CA LEU A 43 0.64 8.39 -2.82
C LEU A 43 1.44 9.59 -2.30
N GLU A 44 1.17 10.00 -1.06
CA GLU A 44 1.90 11.08 -0.39
C GLU A 44 3.32 10.64 0.03
N ASP A 45 3.55 9.33 0.14
CA ASP A 45 4.80 8.70 0.55
C ASP A 45 5.46 7.93 -0.63
N ASP A 46 6.38 7.01 -0.34
CA ASP A 46 7.11 6.20 -1.33
C ASP A 46 6.23 5.06 -1.88
N ALA A 47 5.26 5.44 -2.72
CA ALA A 47 4.24 4.54 -3.27
C ALA A 47 4.84 3.29 -3.94
N LEU A 48 5.98 3.43 -4.64
CA LEU A 48 6.62 2.29 -5.30
C LEU A 48 7.05 1.23 -4.31
N ALA A 49 7.82 1.59 -3.28
CA ALA A 49 8.32 0.65 -2.29
C ALA A 49 7.16 -0.11 -1.62
N LEU A 50 6.08 0.61 -1.29
CA LEU A 50 4.87 0.04 -0.71
C LEU A 50 4.16 -0.95 -1.65
N LEU A 51 4.03 -0.61 -2.94
CA LEU A 51 3.42 -1.51 -3.93
C LEU A 51 4.28 -2.76 -4.17
N GLU A 52 5.60 -2.67 -4.07
CA GLU A 52 6.50 -3.81 -4.25
C GLU A 52 6.42 -4.83 -3.11
N ASP A 53 6.11 -4.37 -1.91
CA ASP A 53 5.89 -5.17 -0.71
C ASP A 53 4.52 -5.86 -0.68
N LEU A 54 3.58 -5.45 -1.53
CA LEU A 54 2.28 -6.11 -1.67
C LEU A 54 2.38 -7.35 -2.57
N GLU A 55 1.64 -8.40 -2.19
CA GLU A 55 1.50 -9.59 -3.01
C GLU A 55 0.69 -9.29 -4.29
N PRO A 56 0.91 -10.04 -5.39
CA PRO A 56 0.14 -9.89 -6.64
C PRO A 56 -1.38 -9.85 -6.42
N VAL A 57 -1.89 -10.75 -5.58
CA VAL A 57 -3.33 -10.85 -5.25
C VAL A 57 -3.81 -9.63 -4.47
N GLU A 58 -2.98 -9.09 -3.57
CA GLU A 58 -3.28 -7.90 -2.79
C GLU A 58 -3.33 -6.67 -3.70
N LEU A 59 -2.36 -6.55 -4.62
CA LEU A 59 -2.35 -5.49 -5.65
C LEU A 59 -3.62 -5.54 -6.49
N SER A 60 -3.97 -6.70 -7.05
CA SER A 60 -5.16 -6.85 -7.89
C SER A 60 -6.45 -6.44 -7.16
N ARG A 61 -6.60 -6.84 -5.90
CA ARG A 61 -7.75 -6.43 -5.07
C ARG A 61 -7.72 -4.94 -4.73
N LEU A 62 -6.55 -4.41 -4.36
CA LEU A 62 -6.39 -2.99 -4.08
C LEU A 62 -6.84 -2.17 -5.29
N PHE A 63 -6.32 -2.47 -6.47
CA PHE A 63 -6.68 -1.75 -7.69
C PHE A 63 -8.15 -1.91 -8.07
N THR A 64 -8.75 -3.07 -7.83
CA THR A 64 -10.19 -3.27 -7.96
C THR A 64 -10.99 -2.34 -7.04
N PHE A 65 -10.52 -2.09 -5.82
CA PHE A 65 -11.17 -1.20 -4.86
C PHE A 65 -10.91 0.28 -5.12
N LEU A 66 -9.73 0.64 -5.62
CA LEU A 66 -9.37 2.02 -5.95
C LEU A 66 -10.11 2.52 -7.19
N GLY A 67 -10.36 1.63 -8.14
CA GLY A 67 -10.96 1.96 -9.43
C GLY A 67 -9.97 2.66 -10.37
N ASP A 68 -10.36 2.80 -11.63
CA ASP A 68 -9.49 3.26 -12.72
C ASP A 68 -8.95 4.68 -12.50
N GLU A 69 -9.72 5.59 -11.91
CA GLU A 69 -9.29 6.98 -11.70
C GLU A 69 -8.11 7.08 -10.72
N VAL A 70 -8.22 6.42 -9.56
CA VAL A 70 -7.17 6.46 -8.54
C VAL A 70 -5.97 5.64 -9.00
N LEU A 71 -6.20 4.52 -9.69
CA LEU A 71 -5.14 3.75 -10.35
C LEU A 71 -4.35 4.62 -11.34
N ALA A 72 -5.03 5.39 -12.20
CA ALA A 72 -4.37 6.26 -13.17
C ALA A 72 -3.50 7.32 -12.50
N VAL A 73 -3.98 7.93 -11.40
CA VAL A 73 -3.19 8.88 -10.61
C VAL A 73 -1.96 8.21 -9.98
N LEU A 74 -2.11 6.99 -9.49
CA LEU A 74 -1.04 6.21 -8.86
C LEU A 74 0.04 5.81 -9.86
N LEU A 75 -0.38 5.31 -11.03
CA LEU A 75 0.52 5.00 -12.14
C LEU A 75 1.20 6.25 -12.69
N ALA A 76 0.52 7.40 -12.75
CA ALA A 76 1.09 8.65 -13.24
C ALA A 76 2.19 9.24 -12.31
N ARG A 77 2.25 8.80 -11.05
CA ARG A 77 3.32 9.16 -10.12
C ARG A 77 4.53 8.22 -10.20
N LEU A 78 4.34 7.04 -10.76
CA LEU A 78 5.40 6.07 -11.00
C LEU A 78 6.05 6.37 -12.36
N ASP A 79 7.33 6.05 -12.51
CA ASP A 79 7.95 6.00 -13.83
C ASP A 79 7.32 4.88 -14.67
N ASP A 80 7.29 5.05 -16.00
CA ASP A 80 6.67 4.10 -16.94
C ASP A 80 7.15 2.65 -16.71
N ARG A 81 8.43 2.49 -16.36
CA ARG A 81 9.05 1.18 -16.10
C ARG A 81 8.49 0.53 -14.83
N ASP A 82 8.27 1.31 -13.78
CA ASP A 82 7.79 0.83 -12.49
C ASP A 82 6.30 0.56 -12.57
N ALA A 83 5.52 1.45 -13.19
CA ALA A 83 4.13 1.24 -13.52
C ALA A 83 3.93 -0.08 -14.29
N ALA A 84 4.72 -0.31 -15.35
CA ALA A 84 4.68 -1.56 -16.11
C ALA A 84 5.03 -2.80 -15.25
N ARG A 85 6.02 -2.68 -14.34
CA ARG A 85 6.38 -3.77 -13.41
C ARG A 85 5.22 -4.11 -12.47
N ILE A 86 4.58 -3.11 -11.87
CA ILE A 86 3.45 -3.30 -10.96
C ILE A 86 2.25 -3.90 -11.69
N LEU A 87 1.92 -3.39 -12.88
CA LEU A 87 0.83 -3.93 -13.71
C LEU A 87 1.10 -5.39 -14.13
N THR A 88 2.34 -5.72 -14.48
CA THR A 88 2.72 -7.10 -14.82
C THR A 88 2.55 -8.02 -13.62
N ARG A 89 2.98 -7.60 -12.43
CA ARG A 89 2.78 -8.36 -11.18
C ARG A 89 1.31 -8.57 -10.88
N MET A 90 0.49 -7.52 -11.01
CA MET A 90 -0.96 -7.61 -10.83
C MET A 90 -1.60 -8.64 -11.77
N SER A 91 -1.17 -8.67 -13.04
CA SER A 91 -1.70 -9.62 -14.03
C SER A 91 -1.26 -11.07 -13.83
N ALA A 92 -0.25 -11.30 -12.99
CA ALA A 92 0.24 -12.64 -12.65
C ALA A 92 -0.46 -13.27 -11.43
N ALA A 93 -1.38 -12.54 -10.79
CA ALA A 93 -2.22 -12.98 -9.67
C ALA A 93 -3.39 -13.86 -10.15
#